data_AF-A0A3A5AXJ3-F1
#
_entry.id   AF-A0A3A5AXJ3-F1
#
_cell.length_a   1.000
_cell.length_b   1.000
_cell.length_c   1.000
_cell.angle_alpha   90.00
_cell.angle_beta   90.00
_cell.angle_gamma   90.00
#
_symmetry.space_group_name_H-M   'P 1'
#
loop_
_entity.id
_entity.type
_entity.pdbx_description
1 polymer ?
#
loop_
_entity_poly.entity_id
_entity_poly.type
_entity_poly.pdbx_seq_one_letter_code
_entity_poly.pdbx_strand_id
1 'polypeptide(L)'
;MAPLEPSHTEPEPYRWSTIPGTQAVEIYPVIRKPSVLCSNTYIIRSQICFVVIDPGTDHEQIENIRRVILSRQKQRLIPVLIFLTHCHIDHFLAVHLLMDQALGGELICHPIAADAIESMDENVTLASMNGSALPLCRVRGRFQPVGESVHPEANPFPIESRKMELGDGHTLRSYVVSLGEKDRIEVFHTPGHSPDSVSYLVGRFMWTGDLHLATTPGIAGKCGWDNKGLAASLKAVAEIGEKKGITHVFPGHGNCMGFDKAKRIFLDGSKDAVRLNDLALFDRSRSLYLSEYAIVLLEEASSIFSIVAGRLLKVSYYLEMLGEDERAKSILGAIDSDMLDRMVEEFQAFLVELKGRRGAPLISKAVQFSKKVNRIFEPEKIAGLFDPHFLHRIRSLLSDFVNVVYGARFTEQETPFELNHTVEETLTSLGEDRTSSQEIYDALEEDQAFVRELARRIAYRPLFSSLRLSFSPTVEAIWVVADRLMFRDMLCAVLEQLAISEIDSICLETGWDGDRAVLSVRPEPGRKAFSLRESKEVYFKHSMKIAGGEFHRITSEETELYRFSLPLQKREAAALADRKLRSGSRGGGLDCTPEG
;
A
#
# COMPACT_ATOMS: atom_id res chain seq x y z
N MET A 1 -44.05 -3.69 -31.96
CA MET A 1 -43.75 -3.41 -30.55
C MET A 1 -42.40 -4.03 -30.26
N ALA A 2 -41.34 -3.22 -30.16
CA ALA A 2 -40.07 -3.71 -29.62
C ALA A 2 -40.29 -4.09 -28.14
N PRO A 3 -39.72 -5.20 -27.64
CA PRO A 3 -39.80 -5.50 -26.23
C PRO A 3 -39.07 -4.39 -25.46
N LEU A 4 -39.77 -3.76 -24.53
CA LEU A 4 -39.18 -2.85 -23.54
C LEU A 4 -38.06 -3.62 -22.83
N GLU A 5 -36.81 -3.23 -23.05
CA GLU A 5 -35.71 -3.64 -22.18
C GLU A 5 -36.08 -3.25 -20.75
N PRO A 6 -36.09 -4.17 -19.77
CA PRO A 6 -36.29 -3.78 -18.39
C PRO A 6 -35.11 -2.90 -18.01
N SER A 7 -35.37 -1.62 -17.72
CA SER A 7 -34.37 -0.71 -17.20
C SER A 7 -33.85 -1.30 -15.89
N HIS A 8 -32.67 -1.92 -15.92
CA HIS A 8 -32.00 -2.45 -14.73
C HIS A 8 -31.40 -1.27 -13.96
N THR A 9 -32.27 -0.47 -13.32
CA THR A 9 -31.86 0.70 -12.56
C THR A 9 -31.22 0.28 -11.25
N GLU A 10 -30.06 0.86 -10.95
CA GLU A 10 -29.39 0.76 -9.66
C GLU A 10 -30.37 1.17 -8.54
N PRO A 11 -30.50 0.38 -7.46
CA PRO A 11 -31.43 0.74 -6.39
C PRO A 11 -30.97 2.01 -5.68
N GLU A 12 -31.90 2.96 -5.53
CA GLU A 12 -31.61 4.23 -4.88
C GLU A 12 -31.28 4.03 -3.39
N PRO A 13 -30.17 4.58 -2.89
CA PRO A 13 -29.87 4.57 -1.46
C PRO A 13 -31.01 5.16 -0.63
N TYR A 14 -31.21 4.58 0.56
CA TYR A 14 -32.23 5.01 1.52
C TYR A 14 -33.68 4.93 1.02
N ARG A 15 -33.94 4.09 0.02
CA ARG A 15 -35.28 3.83 -0.52
C ARG A 15 -35.51 2.33 -0.74
N TRP A 16 -36.76 1.92 -0.61
CA TRP A 16 -37.17 0.56 -0.90
C TRP A 16 -37.29 0.37 -2.41
N SER A 17 -36.71 -0.72 -2.92
CA SER A 17 -36.81 -1.13 -4.32
C SER A 17 -36.91 -2.64 -4.44
N THR A 18 -37.55 -3.14 -5.48
CA THR A 18 -37.65 -4.58 -5.75
C THR A 18 -36.32 -5.16 -6.22
N ILE A 19 -35.96 -6.36 -5.75
CA ILE A 19 -34.78 -7.07 -6.24
C ILE A 19 -35.14 -7.80 -7.55
N PRO A 20 -34.49 -7.50 -8.69
CA PRO A 20 -34.81 -8.16 -9.95
C PRO A 20 -34.55 -9.66 -9.88
N GLY A 21 -35.38 -10.46 -10.54
CA GLY A 21 -35.30 -11.93 -10.50
C GLY A 21 -35.88 -12.57 -9.24
N THR A 22 -36.56 -11.79 -8.38
CA THR A 22 -37.36 -12.29 -7.24
C THR A 22 -38.85 -12.00 -7.46
N GLN A 23 -39.73 -12.67 -6.73
CA GLN A 23 -41.18 -12.42 -6.83
C GLN A 23 -41.67 -11.31 -5.90
N ALA A 24 -41.19 -11.27 -4.66
CA ALA A 24 -41.69 -10.34 -3.65
C ALA A 24 -40.61 -9.89 -2.66
N VAL A 25 -39.36 -9.79 -3.10
CA VAL A 25 -38.24 -9.35 -2.27
C VAL A 25 -37.88 -7.90 -2.57
N GLU A 26 -37.79 -7.11 -1.51
CA GLU A 26 -37.39 -5.71 -1.56
C GLU A 26 -36.04 -5.52 -0.86
N ILE A 27 -35.27 -4.52 -1.31
CA ILE A 27 -34.02 -4.06 -0.68
C ILE A 27 -34.15 -2.59 -0.28
N TYR A 28 -33.56 -2.24 0.86
CA TYR A 28 -33.30 -0.88 1.31
C TYR A 28 -31.79 -0.73 1.58
N PRO A 29 -31.02 -0.13 0.65
CA PRO A 29 -29.59 0.09 0.82
C PRO A 29 -29.31 1.27 1.74
N VAL A 30 -28.50 1.07 2.78
CA VAL A 30 -27.94 2.13 3.63
C VAL A 30 -26.49 2.36 3.19
N ILE A 31 -26.31 3.23 2.20
CA ILE A 31 -25.00 3.52 1.61
C ILE A 31 -24.38 4.74 2.29
N ARG A 32 -23.22 4.57 2.91
CA ARG A 32 -22.48 5.64 3.56
C ARG A 32 -21.41 6.22 2.65
N LYS A 33 -20.89 7.39 3.02
CA LYS A 33 -19.58 7.83 2.52
C LYS A 33 -18.52 6.80 2.94
N PRO A 34 -17.57 6.43 2.06
CA PRO A 34 -16.52 5.48 2.38
C PRO A 34 -15.82 5.81 3.70
N SER A 35 -15.77 4.83 4.59
CA SER A 35 -15.17 4.92 5.92
C SER A 35 -14.43 3.62 6.19
N VAL A 36 -13.39 3.68 7.03
CA VAL A 36 -12.70 2.48 7.54
C VAL A 36 -13.27 2.02 8.89
N LEU A 37 -14.27 2.76 9.41
CA LEU A 37 -14.83 2.54 10.72
C LEU A 37 -16.19 1.86 10.64
N CYS A 38 -16.93 2.01 9.54
CA CYS A 38 -18.29 1.51 9.41
C CYS A 38 -18.59 1.10 7.97
N SER A 39 -19.14 -0.08 7.82
CA SER A 39 -19.66 -0.60 6.56
C SER A 39 -21.00 0.04 6.17
N ASN A 40 -21.34 -0.12 4.90
CA ASN A 40 -22.71 -0.07 4.42
C ASN A 40 -23.54 -1.17 5.07
N THR A 41 -24.86 -0.97 5.10
CA THR A 41 -25.82 -2.00 5.51
C THR A 41 -26.88 -2.20 4.44
N TYR A 42 -27.35 -3.43 4.30
CA TYR A 42 -28.43 -3.75 3.37
C TYR A 42 -29.57 -4.43 4.10
N ILE A 43 -30.77 -3.86 4.01
CA ILE A 43 -31.96 -4.45 4.60
C ILE A 43 -32.77 -5.08 3.47
N ILE A 44 -32.90 -6.40 3.51
CA ILE A 44 -33.71 -7.19 2.59
C ILE A 44 -35.01 -7.55 3.32
N ARG A 45 -36.13 -7.40 2.63
CA ARG A 45 -37.45 -7.75 3.15
C ARG A 45 -38.12 -8.76 2.25
N SER A 46 -38.57 -9.85 2.85
CA SER A 46 -39.43 -10.84 2.22
C SER A 46 -40.80 -10.88 2.92
N GLN A 47 -41.65 -11.84 2.51
CA GLN A 47 -42.93 -12.07 3.18
C GLN A 47 -42.78 -12.74 4.57
N ILE A 48 -41.64 -13.42 4.81
CA ILE A 48 -41.44 -14.26 5.99
C ILE A 48 -40.35 -13.76 6.93
N CYS A 49 -39.46 -12.87 6.49
CA CYS A 49 -38.37 -12.33 7.30
C CYS A 49 -37.85 -10.98 6.79
N PHE A 50 -37.16 -10.25 7.67
CA PHE A 50 -36.15 -9.25 7.32
C PHE A 50 -34.76 -9.87 7.42
N VAL A 51 -33.86 -9.46 6.54
CA VAL A 51 -32.43 -9.80 6.61
C VAL A 51 -31.64 -8.50 6.59
N VAL A 52 -30.81 -8.28 7.61
CA VAL A 52 -29.89 -7.15 7.70
C VAL A 52 -28.49 -7.68 7.44
N ILE A 53 -27.87 -7.27 6.34
CA ILE A 53 -26.49 -7.63 5.99
C ILE A 53 -25.57 -6.52 6.46
N ASP A 54 -24.60 -6.86 7.31
CA ASP A 54 -23.54 -5.98 7.86
C ASP A 54 -24.08 -4.70 8.53
N PRO A 55 -24.58 -4.77 9.79
CA PRO A 55 -25.13 -3.61 10.49
C PRO A 55 -24.14 -2.46 10.73
N GLY A 56 -22.85 -2.75 10.71
CA GLY A 56 -21.77 -1.80 10.90
C GLY A 56 -21.44 -1.51 12.38
N THR A 57 -20.83 -0.35 12.64
CA THR A 57 -20.45 0.11 13.98
C THR A 57 -21.26 1.32 14.48
N ASP A 58 -21.89 2.05 13.57
CA ASP A 58 -22.37 3.41 13.81
C ASP A 58 -23.78 3.42 14.39
N HIS A 59 -23.95 4.09 15.54
CA HIS A 59 -25.21 4.11 16.28
C HIS A 59 -26.37 4.79 15.51
N GLU A 60 -26.08 5.83 14.72
CA GLU A 60 -27.10 6.51 13.92
C GLU A 60 -27.63 5.58 12.81
N GLN A 61 -26.74 4.79 12.20
CA GLN A 61 -27.13 3.75 11.25
C GLN A 61 -27.96 2.65 11.88
N ILE A 62 -27.61 2.18 13.08
CA ILE A 62 -28.45 1.22 13.83
C ILE A 62 -29.85 1.78 14.05
N GLU A 63 -29.96 3.04 14.50
CA GLU A 63 -31.27 3.65 14.73
C GLU A 63 -32.08 3.80 13.44
N ASN A 64 -31.40 4.11 12.31
CA ASN A 64 -32.05 4.12 11.00
C ASN A 64 -32.55 2.72 10.59
N ILE A 65 -31.73 1.68 10.78
CA ILE A 65 -32.10 0.29 10.50
C ILE A 65 -33.35 -0.09 11.31
N ARG A 66 -33.34 0.20 12.62
CA ARG A 66 -34.47 -0.04 13.52
C ARG A 66 -35.73 0.65 13.04
N ARG A 67 -35.65 1.95 12.75
CA ARG A 67 -36.77 2.76 12.25
C ARG A 67 -37.35 2.17 10.96
N VAL A 68 -36.50 1.80 10.01
CA VAL A 68 -36.91 1.25 8.72
C VAL A 68 -37.62 -0.09 8.89
N ILE A 69 -37.07 -1.01 9.71
CA ILE A 69 -37.70 -2.31 9.96
C ILE A 69 -39.03 -2.15 10.71
N LEU A 70 -39.04 -1.39 11.81
CA LEU A 70 -40.24 -1.17 12.61
C LEU A 70 -41.37 -0.51 11.82
N SER A 71 -41.04 0.44 10.92
CA SER A 71 -42.04 1.07 10.04
C SER A 71 -42.72 0.10 9.06
N ARG A 72 -42.09 -1.05 8.80
CA ARG A 72 -42.57 -2.09 7.89
C ARG A 72 -43.06 -3.35 8.61
N GLN A 73 -42.86 -3.45 9.93
CA GLN A 73 -43.54 -4.44 10.75
C GLN A 73 -45.05 -4.10 10.79
N LYS A 74 -45.88 -5.07 10.42
CA LYS A 74 -47.35 -4.95 10.50
C LYS A 74 -47.85 -5.58 11.81
N GLN A 75 -49.15 -5.86 11.90
CA GLN A 75 -49.77 -6.54 13.07
C GLN A 75 -49.15 -7.92 13.41
N ARG A 76 -48.48 -8.58 12.45
CA ARG A 76 -47.70 -9.80 12.69
C ARG A 76 -46.22 -9.46 12.69
N LEU A 77 -45.54 -9.80 13.78
CA LEU A 77 -44.09 -9.73 13.90
C LEU A 77 -43.44 -10.63 12.83
N ILE A 78 -42.56 -10.02 12.03
CA ILE A 78 -41.75 -10.71 11.03
C ILE A 78 -40.34 -10.84 11.62
N PRO A 79 -39.76 -12.06 11.69
CA PRO A 79 -38.40 -12.27 12.20
C PRO A 79 -37.35 -11.39 11.52
N VAL A 80 -36.34 -10.97 12.29
CA VAL A 80 -35.20 -10.18 11.79
C VAL A 80 -33.94 -11.02 11.91
N LEU A 81 -33.34 -11.36 10.78
CA LEU A 81 -32.09 -12.09 10.69
C LEU A 81 -30.96 -11.11 10.41
N ILE A 82 -29.82 -11.30 11.07
CA ILE A 82 -28.64 -10.47 10.90
C ILE A 82 -27.56 -11.34 10.28
N PHE A 83 -27.15 -11.01 9.06
CA PHE A 83 -26.13 -11.72 8.30
C PHE A 83 -24.86 -10.88 8.25
N LEU A 84 -23.72 -11.56 8.33
CA LEU A 84 -22.40 -10.91 8.20
C LEU A 84 -21.67 -11.46 6.99
N THR A 85 -21.22 -10.57 6.11
CA THR A 85 -20.25 -10.94 5.07
C THR A 85 -18.94 -11.41 5.70
N HIS A 86 -18.53 -10.79 6.81
CA HIS A 86 -17.43 -11.23 7.68
C HIS A 86 -17.48 -10.49 9.02
N CYS A 87 -16.66 -10.90 9.99
CA CYS A 87 -16.67 -10.41 11.37
C CYS A 87 -15.64 -9.31 11.70
N HIS A 88 -15.13 -8.57 10.72
CA HIS A 88 -14.36 -7.38 11.07
C HIS A 88 -15.26 -6.34 11.75
N ILE A 89 -14.74 -5.65 12.78
CA ILE A 89 -15.51 -4.76 13.66
C ILE A 89 -16.33 -3.70 12.92
N ASP A 90 -15.85 -3.20 11.79
CA ASP A 90 -16.54 -2.22 10.96
C ASP A 90 -17.84 -2.75 10.34
N HIS A 91 -18.06 -4.07 10.31
CA HIS A 91 -19.27 -4.73 9.84
C HIS A 91 -20.23 -5.18 10.95
N PHE A 92 -19.72 -5.49 12.15
CA PHE A 92 -20.51 -6.19 13.17
C PHE A 92 -20.55 -5.54 14.57
N LEU A 93 -19.71 -4.55 14.89
CA LEU A 93 -19.54 -4.08 16.27
C LEU A 93 -20.85 -3.61 16.93
N ALA A 94 -21.77 -3.06 16.13
CA ALA A 94 -23.06 -2.57 16.62
C ALA A 94 -24.22 -3.60 16.49
N VAL A 95 -23.93 -4.85 16.11
CA VAL A 95 -24.94 -5.93 15.97
C VAL A 95 -25.77 -6.11 17.25
N HIS A 96 -25.14 -6.05 18.42
CA HIS A 96 -25.80 -6.25 19.71
C HIS A 96 -27.00 -5.31 19.95
N LEU A 97 -27.00 -4.12 19.33
CA LEU A 97 -28.07 -3.13 19.43
C LEU A 97 -29.33 -3.50 18.60
N LEU A 98 -29.20 -4.45 17.68
CA LEU A 98 -30.33 -5.02 16.91
C LEU A 98 -30.86 -6.31 17.56
N MET A 99 -30.18 -6.84 18.57
CA MET A 99 -30.55 -8.08 19.28
C MET A 99 -31.41 -7.84 20.53
N ASP A 100 -31.85 -6.61 20.76
CA ASP A 100 -32.67 -6.26 21.91
C ASP A 100 -34.08 -6.88 21.85
N GLN A 101 -34.84 -6.79 22.94
CA GLN A 101 -36.19 -7.35 23.01
C GLN A 101 -37.17 -6.70 22.02
N ALA A 102 -36.91 -5.47 21.58
CA ALA A 102 -37.81 -4.74 20.70
C ALA A 102 -37.73 -5.25 19.26
N LEU A 103 -36.51 -5.50 18.76
CA LEU A 103 -36.31 -5.97 17.40
C LEU A 103 -36.14 -7.49 17.32
N GLY A 104 -35.52 -8.10 18.34
CA GLY A 104 -35.31 -9.55 18.44
C GLY A 104 -34.41 -10.11 17.33
N GLY A 105 -33.41 -9.35 16.88
CA GLY A 105 -32.52 -9.76 15.79
C GLY A 105 -31.71 -11.01 16.12
N GLU A 106 -31.67 -11.96 15.18
CA GLU A 106 -30.94 -13.21 15.31
C GLU A 106 -29.70 -13.22 14.40
N LEU A 107 -28.50 -13.31 14.99
CA LEU A 107 -27.24 -13.33 14.27
C LEU A 107 -26.95 -14.70 13.65
N ILE A 108 -26.68 -14.72 12.33
CA ILE A 108 -26.30 -15.91 11.56
C ILE A 108 -25.08 -15.56 10.70
N CYS A 109 -23.99 -16.29 10.85
CA CYS A 109 -22.74 -16.00 10.15
C CYS A 109 -21.94 -17.27 9.81
N HIS A 110 -20.76 -17.10 9.21
CA HIS A 110 -19.83 -18.21 8.97
C HIS A 110 -19.35 -18.81 10.31
N PRO A 111 -19.04 -20.12 10.41
CA PRO A 111 -18.57 -20.73 11.66
C PRO A 111 -17.35 -20.05 12.28
N ILE A 112 -16.35 -19.67 11.48
CA ILE A 112 -15.16 -18.94 11.97
C ILE A 112 -15.54 -17.56 12.55
N ALA A 113 -16.46 -16.84 11.90
CA ALA A 113 -17.01 -15.59 12.43
C ALA A 113 -17.72 -15.83 13.77
N ALA A 114 -18.49 -16.91 13.86
CA ALA A 114 -19.25 -17.23 15.06
C ALA A 114 -18.32 -17.50 16.23
N ASP A 115 -17.30 -18.34 16.03
CA ASP A 115 -16.31 -18.67 17.06
C ASP A 115 -15.54 -17.42 17.50
N ALA A 116 -15.12 -16.56 16.57
CA ALA A 116 -14.41 -15.31 16.88
C ALA A 116 -15.28 -14.33 17.68
N ILE A 117 -16.56 -14.19 17.32
CA ILE A 117 -17.50 -13.30 18.02
C ILE A 117 -17.81 -13.84 19.43
N GLU A 118 -18.10 -15.13 19.56
CA GLU A 118 -18.48 -15.76 20.84
C GLU A 118 -17.29 -15.84 21.81
N SER A 119 -16.07 -15.98 21.31
CA SER A 119 -14.83 -15.96 22.10
C SER A 119 -14.20 -14.58 22.28
N MET A 120 -14.77 -13.54 21.65
CA MET A 120 -14.24 -12.18 21.65
C MET A 120 -12.79 -12.09 21.12
N ASP A 121 -12.49 -12.82 20.04
CA ASP A 121 -11.17 -12.81 19.41
C ASP A 121 -10.88 -11.44 18.76
N GLU A 122 -10.03 -10.65 19.42
CA GLU A 122 -9.66 -9.31 18.96
C GLU A 122 -8.85 -9.29 17.66
N ASN A 123 -8.23 -10.39 17.26
CA ASN A 123 -7.39 -10.46 16.07
C ASN A 123 -8.21 -10.80 14.83
N VAL A 124 -9.04 -11.84 14.89
CA VAL A 124 -9.90 -12.23 13.75
C VAL A 124 -10.94 -11.15 13.46
N THR A 125 -11.45 -10.49 14.50
CA THR A 125 -12.39 -9.37 14.35
C THR A 125 -11.72 -8.03 14.02
N LEU A 126 -10.38 -7.97 14.08
CA LEU A 126 -9.57 -6.75 13.98
C LEU A 126 -9.85 -5.69 15.06
N ALA A 127 -10.47 -6.05 16.18
CA ALA A 127 -10.63 -5.14 17.31
C ALA A 127 -9.28 -4.63 17.86
N SER A 128 -8.23 -5.45 17.81
CA SER A 128 -6.88 -5.09 18.24
C SER A 128 -6.27 -3.94 17.43
N MET A 129 -6.75 -3.69 16.19
CA MET A 129 -6.24 -2.63 15.31
C MET A 129 -6.51 -1.22 15.84
N ASN A 130 -7.67 -0.99 16.46
CA ASN A 130 -8.05 0.31 17.02
C ASN A 130 -8.36 0.25 18.53
N GLY A 131 -8.25 -0.92 19.16
CA GLY A 131 -8.54 -1.12 20.58
C GLY A 131 -10.03 -1.07 20.91
N SER A 132 -10.90 -1.49 19.98
CA SER A 132 -12.35 -1.52 20.21
C SER A 132 -12.71 -2.58 21.24
N ALA A 133 -13.61 -2.25 22.17
CA ALA A 133 -14.20 -3.24 23.06
C ALA A 133 -15.25 -4.06 22.30
N LEU A 134 -15.09 -5.38 22.26
CA LEU A 134 -16.03 -6.27 21.60
C LEU A 134 -17.31 -6.48 22.43
N PRO A 135 -18.49 -6.47 21.82
CA PRO A 135 -19.74 -6.79 22.51
C PRO A 135 -19.89 -8.30 22.74
N LEU A 136 -20.62 -8.69 23.80
CA LEU A 136 -21.12 -10.05 23.94
C LEU A 136 -22.29 -10.28 22.98
N CYS A 137 -22.06 -11.03 21.91
CA CYS A 137 -23.08 -11.37 20.92
C CYS A 137 -23.25 -12.89 20.86
N ARG A 138 -24.47 -13.38 21.12
CA ARG A 138 -24.80 -14.81 20.93
C ARG A 138 -25.08 -15.07 19.45
N VAL A 139 -24.40 -16.05 18.86
CA VAL A 139 -24.65 -16.43 17.47
C VAL A 139 -25.77 -17.46 17.46
N ARG A 140 -26.86 -17.15 16.76
CA ARG A 140 -28.06 -18.01 16.72
C ARG A 140 -27.94 -19.13 15.71
N GLY A 141 -27.21 -18.90 14.62
CA GLY A 141 -27.04 -19.86 13.54
C GLY A 141 -25.72 -19.74 12.80
N ARG A 142 -25.34 -20.82 12.10
CA ARG A 142 -24.09 -20.90 11.33
C ARG A 142 -24.38 -21.39 9.91
N PHE A 143 -23.73 -20.79 8.90
CA PHE A 143 -23.82 -21.24 7.50
C PHE A 143 -23.05 -22.56 7.31
N GLN A 144 -23.65 -23.66 7.77
CA GLN A 144 -23.10 -25.01 7.68
C GLN A 144 -24.24 -26.04 7.50
N PRO A 145 -23.94 -27.25 6.99
CA PRO A 145 -24.96 -28.26 6.72
C PRO A 145 -25.62 -28.76 8.01
N VAL A 146 -26.92 -29.07 7.95
CA VAL A 146 -27.63 -29.76 9.03
C VAL A 146 -27.10 -31.21 9.11
N GLY A 147 -26.31 -31.53 10.13
CA GLY A 147 -25.80 -32.90 10.38
C GLY A 147 -24.31 -33.01 10.75
N GLU A 148 -23.51 -31.98 10.47
CA GLU A 148 -22.13 -31.89 10.96
C GLU A 148 -22.15 -31.32 12.38
N SER A 149 -22.28 -32.19 13.39
CA SER A 149 -22.13 -31.91 14.84
C SER A 149 -22.71 -30.57 15.31
N VAL A 150 -24.04 -30.45 15.33
CA VAL A 150 -24.71 -29.30 15.95
C VAL A 150 -25.82 -29.77 16.87
N HIS A 151 -25.90 -29.16 18.07
CA HIS A 151 -27.08 -29.29 18.91
C HIS A 151 -28.34 -28.89 18.11
N PRO A 152 -29.45 -29.65 18.17
CA PRO A 152 -30.66 -29.43 17.36
C PRO A 152 -31.31 -28.04 17.47
N GLU A 153 -30.89 -27.21 18.43
CA GLU A 153 -31.43 -25.88 18.71
C GLU A 153 -30.72 -24.71 17.98
N ALA A 154 -29.70 -24.99 17.15
CA ALA A 154 -28.73 -24.00 16.72
C ALA A 154 -28.90 -23.46 15.29
N ASN A 155 -29.97 -23.78 14.56
CA ASN A 155 -30.29 -23.09 13.31
C ASN A 155 -31.82 -22.91 13.21
N PRO A 156 -32.33 -21.67 13.27
CA PRO A 156 -33.78 -21.41 13.23
C PRO A 156 -34.40 -21.70 11.86
N PHE A 157 -33.58 -21.95 10.82
CA PHE A 157 -34.02 -22.27 9.46
C PHE A 157 -33.25 -23.45 8.87
N PRO A 158 -33.89 -24.30 8.05
CA PRO A 158 -33.20 -25.35 7.31
C PRO A 158 -32.26 -24.72 6.28
N ILE A 159 -30.96 -24.94 6.45
CA ILE A 159 -29.93 -24.53 5.49
C ILE A 159 -29.66 -25.71 4.55
N GLU A 160 -30.07 -25.59 3.30
CA GLU A 160 -29.77 -26.58 2.26
C GLU A 160 -28.36 -26.33 1.72
N SER A 161 -27.54 -27.38 1.57
CA SER A 161 -26.23 -27.25 0.92
C SER A 161 -26.31 -27.70 -0.54
N ARG A 162 -25.83 -26.86 -1.46
CA ARG A 162 -25.75 -27.16 -2.89
C ARG A 162 -24.30 -27.11 -3.37
N LYS A 163 -24.02 -27.82 -4.46
CA LYS A 163 -22.73 -27.79 -5.15
C LYS A 163 -22.87 -27.03 -6.46
N MET A 164 -21.88 -26.23 -6.79
CA MET A 164 -21.77 -25.50 -8.04
C MET A 164 -20.41 -25.75 -8.67
N GLU A 165 -20.40 -26.23 -9.91
CA GLU A 165 -19.18 -26.39 -10.68
C GLU A 165 -18.77 -25.07 -11.34
N LEU A 166 -17.51 -24.73 -11.18
CA LEU A 166 -16.82 -23.64 -11.86
C LEU A 166 -16.18 -24.14 -13.16
N GLY A 167 -15.85 -23.22 -14.07
CA GLY A 167 -15.35 -23.52 -15.41
C GLY A 167 -13.95 -24.11 -15.42
N ASP A 168 -13.23 -24.00 -14.30
CA ASP A 168 -11.92 -24.61 -14.07
C ASP A 168 -12.00 -26.00 -13.41
N GLY A 169 -13.20 -26.55 -13.24
CA GLY A 169 -13.45 -27.86 -12.65
C GLY A 169 -13.55 -27.88 -11.13
N HIS A 170 -13.33 -26.75 -10.44
CA HIS A 170 -13.53 -26.68 -9.00
C HIS A 170 -15.02 -26.66 -8.65
N THR A 171 -15.39 -27.30 -7.55
CA THR A 171 -16.77 -27.27 -7.04
C THR A 171 -16.84 -26.42 -5.77
N LEU A 172 -17.68 -25.40 -5.79
CA LEU A 172 -18.01 -24.61 -4.60
C LEU A 172 -19.27 -25.11 -3.92
N ARG A 173 -19.24 -25.11 -2.59
CA ARG A 173 -20.42 -25.34 -1.76
C ARG A 173 -21.15 -24.02 -1.57
N SER A 174 -22.46 -24.05 -1.70
CA SER A 174 -23.35 -22.93 -1.36
C SER A 174 -24.38 -23.36 -0.33
N TYR A 175 -24.80 -22.41 0.49
CA TYR A 175 -25.85 -22.58 1.48
C TYR A 175 -27.08 -21.80 1.06
N VAL A 176 -28.27 -22.38 1.18
CA VAL A 176 -29.52 -21.76 0.74
C VAL A 176 -30.40 -21.45 1.94
N VAL A 177 -30.80 -20.18 2.05
CA VAL A 177 -31.79 -19.71 3.02
C VAL A 177 -33.05 -19.29 2.27
N SER A 178 -34.20 -19.84 2.63
CA SER A 178 -35.48 -19.49 2.01
C SER A 178 -35.94 -18.08 2.41
N LEU A 179 -36.46 -17.32 1.45
CA LEU A 179 -37.16 -16.05 1.64
C LEU A 179 -38.67 -16.18 1.33
N GLY A 180 -39.17 -17.41 1.24
CA GLY A 180 -40.52 -17.75 0.78
C GLY A 180 -40.50 -18.97 -0.14
N GLU A 181 -41.61 -19.22 -0.83
CA GLU A 181 -41.76 -20.44 -1.65
C GLU A 181 -40.77 -20.52 -2.83
N LYS A 182 -40.45 -19.38 -3.45
CA LYS A 182 -39.63 -19.32 -4.68
C LYS A 182 -38.37 -18.47 -4.57
N ASP A 183 -38.33 -17.57 -3.59
CA ASP A 183 -37.22 -16.64 -3.36
C ASP A 183 -36.27 -17.19 -2.30
N ARG A 184 -34.98 -16.93 -2.44
CA ARG A 184 -33.91 -17.46 -1.59
C ARG A 184 -32.68 -16.58 -1.60
N ILE A 185 -31.86 -16.75 -0.57
CA ILE A 185 -30.48 -16.27 -0.49
C ILE A 185 -29.56 -17.47 -0.72
N GLU A 186 -28.66 -17.38 -1.71
CA GLU A 186 -27.54 -18.31 -1.86
C GLU A 186 -26.29 -17.70 -1.22
N VAL A 187 -25.61 -18.44 -0.35
CA VAL A 187 -24.40 -18.01 0.38
C VAL A 187 -23.21 -18.82 -0.10
N PHE A 188 -22.13 -18.16 -0.46
CA PHE A 188 -20.88 -18.78 -0.91
C PHE A 188 -19.75 -18.39 0.04
N HIS A 189 -18.95 -19.37 0.48
CA HIS A 189 -17.71 -19.07 1.20
C HIS A 189 -16.67 -18.54 0.22
N THR A 190 -16.17 -17.34 0.50
CA THR A 190 -15.27 -16.59 -0.36
C THR A 190 -14.12 -16.03 0.48
N PRO A 191 -13.24 -16.90 1.03
CA PRO A 191 -12.16 -16.49 1.92
C PRO A 191 -11.11 -15.65 1.18
N GLY A 192 -10.29 -14.94 1.95
CA GLY A 192 -9.10 -14.27 1.44
C GLY A 192 -8.94 -12.86 1.97
N HIS A 193 -10.00 -12.04 1.95
CA HIS A 193 -10.04 -10.80 2.71
C HIS A 193 -9.97 -11.09 4.22
N SER A 194 -10.75 -12.08 4.63
CA SER A 194 -10.75 -12.71 5.94
C SER A 194 -11.08 -14.20 5.75
N PRO A 195 -10.78 -15.08 6.72
CA PRO A 195 -11.02 -16.51 6.58
C PRO A 195 -12.51 -16.87 6.63
N ASP A 196 -13.34 -15.99 7.20
CA ASP A 196 -14.78 -16.14 7.37
C ASP A 196 -15.61 -15.42 6.29
N SER A 197 -14.95 -14.76 5.34
CA SER A 197 -15.62 -13.99 4.28
C SER A 197 -16.61 -14.83 3.47
N VAL A 198 -17.84 -14.34 3.31
CA VAL A 198 -18.90 -14.92 2.49
C VAL A 198 -19.51 -13.90 1.53
N SER A 199 -20.05 -14.40 0.42
CA SER A 199 -20.81 -13.63 -0.55
C SER A 199 -22.26 -14.13 -0.64
N TYR A 200 -23.21 -13.20 -0.81
CA TYR A 200 -24.65 -13.49 -0.88
C TYR A 200 -25.20 -13.21 -2.27
N LEU A 201 -26.10 -14.06 -2.77
CA LEU A 201 -26.90 -13.83 -3.97
C LEU A 201 -28.39 -13.81 -3.65
N VAL A 202 -29.09 -12.79 -4.13
CA VAL A 202 -30.56 -12.71 -4.09
C VAL A 202 -31.05 -12.20 -5.45
N GLY A 203 -31.80 -13.03 -6.16
CA GLY A 203 -32.24 -12.73 -7.52
C GLY A 203 -31.05 -12.41 -8.45
N ARG A 204 -31.03 -11.18 -8.98
CA ARG A 204 -30.00 -10.65 -9.91
C ARG A 204 -28.96 -9.76 -9.21
N PHE A 205 -28.93 -9.75 -7.88
CA PHE A 205 -28.02 -8.94 -7.06
C PHE A 205 -27.06 -9.82 -6.25
N MET A 206 -25.84 -9.32 -6.02
CA MET A 206 -24.78 -10.00 -5.29
C MET A 206 -24.15 -9.07 -4.24
N TRP A 207 -23.94 -9.56 -3.01
CA TRP A 207 -23.19 -8.88 -1.96
C TRP A 207 -21.87 -9.59 -1.74
N THR A 208 -20.77 -8.85 -1.74
CA THR A 208 -19.42 -9.44 -1.68
C THR A 208 -18.60 -8.94 -0.50
N GLY A 209 -19.19 -8.15 0.40
CA GLY A 209 -18.45 -7.46 1.45
C GLY A 209 -17.27 -6.69 0.86
N ASP A 210 -16.10 -6.92 1.42
CA ASP A 210 -14.88 -6.16 1.12
C ASP A 210 -13.90 -6.85 0.15
N LEU A 211 -14.32 -7.93 -0.53
CA LEU A 211 -13.46 -8.64 -1.47
C LEU A 211 -12.80 -7.72 -2.52
N HIS A 212 -13.54 -6.72 -3.02
CA HIS A 212 -13.04 -5.78 -4.00
C HIS A 212 -11.94 -4.82 -3.47
N LEU A 213 -11.80 -4.69 -2.15
CA LEU A 213 -10.79 -3.87 -1.48
C LEU A 213 -9.66 -4.70 -0.89
N ALA A 214 -9.74 -6.02 -0.95
CA ALA A 214 -8.85 -6.92 -0.21
C ALA A 214 -7.37 -6.85 -0.64
N THR A 215 -7.05 -6.34 -1.84
CA THR A 215 -5.67 -6.08 -2.29
C THR A 215 -5.20 -4.66 -2.01
N THR A 216 -6.03 -3.83 -1.37
CA THR A 216 -5.71 -2.44 -1.06
C THR A 216 -4.66 -2.37 0.05
N PRO A 217 -3.70 -1.44 -0.03
CA PRO A 217 -2.76 -1.17 1.05
C PRO A 217 -3.44 -0.83 2.37
N GLY A 218 -2.91 -1.37 3.47
CA GLY A 218 -3.53 -1.26 4.79
C GLY A 218 -4.75 -2.17 5.00
N ILE A 219 -5.12 -2.99 4.00
CA ILE A 219 -6.08 -4.09 4.15
C ILE A 219 -5.35 -5.42 3.93
N ALA A 220 -4.59 -5.55 2.84
CA ALA A 220 -3.77 -6.72 2.60
C ALA A 220 -2.76 -6.97 3.74
N GLY A 221 -2.61 -8.24 4.14
CA GLY A 221 -1.70 -8.65 5.21
C GLY A 221 -2.26 -8.51 6.63
N LYS A 222 -3.51 -8.07 6.81
CA LYS A 222 -4.21 -8.14 8.12
C LYS A 222 -4.38 -9.59 8.59
N CYS A 223 -4.71 -9.77 9.88
CA CYS A 223 -4.92 -11.10 10.46
C CYS A 223 -5.95 -11.91 9.64
N GLY A 224 -5.57 -13.12 9.24
CA GLY A 224 -6.44 -14.02 8.46
C GLY A 224 -6.56 -13.71 6.97
N TRP A 225 -5.87 -12.67 6.47
CA TRP A 225 -5.79 -12.39 5.04
C TRP A 225 -4.98 -13.47 4.31
N ASP A 226 -5.50 -13.99 3.20
CA ASP A 226 -4.88 -15.06 2.41
C ASP A 226 -4.93 -14.74 0.91
N ASN A 227 -3.76 -14.62 0.30
CA ASN A 227 -3.64 -14.20 -1.08
C ASN A 227 -4.14 -15.24 -2.08
N LYS A 228 -3.91 -16.53 -1.81
CA LYS A 228 -4.35 -17.64 -2.67
C LYS A 228 -5.86 -17.81 -2.61
N GLY A 229 -6.42 -17.83 -1.39
CA GLY A 229 -7.87 -17.83 -1.16
C GLY A 229 -8.54 -16.64 -1.82
N LEU A 230 -7.98 -15.44 -1.66
CA LEU A 230 -8.52 -14.23 -2.29
C LEU A 230 -8.53 -14.33 -3.82
N ALA A 231 -7.43 -14.75 -4.43
CA ALA A 231 -7.33 -14.89 -5.87
C ALA A 231 -8.37 -15.89 -6.43
N ALA A 232 -8.60 -17.00 -5.73
CA ALA A 232 -9.61 -18.01 -6.07
C ALA A 232 -11.04 -17.47 -5.88
N SER A 233 -11.32 -16.85 -4.74
CA SER A 233 -12.62 -16.24 -4.42
C SER A 233 -13.03 -15.18 -5.44
N LEU A 234 -12.11 -14.30 -5.84
CA LEU A 234 -12.38 -13.24 -6.83
C LEU A 234 -12.72 -13.80 -8.21
N LYS A 235 -12.03 -14.87 -8.65
CA LYS A 235 -12.38 -15.57 -9.90
C LYS A 235 -13.74 -16.24 -9.79
N ALA A 236 -14.00 -16.91 -8.67
CA ALA A 236 -15.26 -17.59 -8.43
C ALA A 236 -16.46 -16.64 -8.44
N VAL A 237 -16.41 -15.50 -7.73
CA VAL A 237 -17.53 -14.54 -7.72
C VAL A 237 -17.79 -13.91 -9.08
N ALA A 238 -16.73 -13.67 -9.88
CA ALA A 238 -16.89 -13.22 -11.26
C ALA A 238 -17.63 -14.27 -12.09
N GLU A 239 -17.23 -15.54 -11.99
CA GLU A 239 -17.86 -16.62 -12.76
C GLU A 239 -19.30 -16.92 -12.30
N ILE A 240 -19.54 -16.94 -10.98
CA ILE A 240 -20.88 -17.11 -10.40
C ILE A 240 -21.79 -15.98 -10.89
N GLY A 241 -21.29 -14.74 -10.88
CA GLY A 241 -22.06 -13.59 -11.30
C GLY A 241 -22.49 -13.68 -12.76
N GLU A 242 -21.61 -14.14 -13.65
CA GLU A 242 -21.94 -14.37 -15.06
C GLU A 242 -22.98 -15.48 -15.22
N LYS A 243 -22.74 -16.65 -14.62
CA LYS A 243 -23.64 -17.82 -14.72
C LYS A 243 -25.03 -17.52 -14.19
N LYS A 244 -25.14 -16.68 -13.16
CA LYS A 244 -26.41 -16.30 -12.52
C LYS A 244 -27.02 -15.03 -13.11
N GLY A 245 -26.37 -14.39 -14.08
CA GLY A 245 -26.84 -13.17 -14.73
C GLY A 245 -27.00 -12.00 -13.77
N ILE A 246 -26.05 -11.83 -12.86
CA ILE A 246 -26.00 -10.74 -11.87
C ILE A 246 -25.86 -9.41 -12.59
N THR A 247 -26.63 -8.42 -12.13
CA THR A 247 -26.67 -7.07 -12.71
C THR A 247 -25.87 -6.08 -11.89
N HIS A 248 -25.88 -6.24 -10.55
CA HIS A 248 -25.27 -5.30 -9.61
C HIS A 248 -24.60 -6.03 -8.45
N VAL A 249 -23.50 -5.44 -7.98
CA VAL A 249 -22.71 -5.87 -6.83
C VAL A 249 -22.78 -4.82 -5.72
N PHE A 250 -23.03 -5.28 -4.51
CA PHE A 250 -23.19 -4.50 -3.30
C PHE A 250 -22.01 -4.74 -2.35
N PRO A 251 -21.07 -3.80 -2.27
CA PRO A 251 -19.89 -3.96 -1.43
C PRO A 251 -20.16 -3.60 0.05
N GLY A 252 -19.27 -4.05 0.92
CA GLY A 252 -19.22 -3.61 2.32
C GLY A 252 -18.92 -2.12 2.44
N HIS A 253 -18.02 -1.61 1.61
CA HIS A 253 -17.65 -0.20 1.56
C HIS A 253 -17.71 0.35 0.13
N GLY A 254 -18.14 1.62 0.00
CA GLY A 254 -18.26 2.29 -1.30
C GLY A 254 -19.64 2.15 -1.93
N ASN A 255 -19.76 2.59 -3.18
CA ASN A 255 -21.05 2.59 -3.89
C ASN A 255 -21.33 1.23 -4.52
N CYS A 256 -22.62 0.97 -4.81
CA CYS A 256 -23.01 -0.15 -5.66
C CYS A 256 -22.31 -0.05 -7.04
N MET A 257 -22.05 -1.20 -7.65
CA MET A 257 -21.37 -1.29 -8.93
C MET A 257 -22.17 -2.17 -9.89
N GLY A 258 -22.34 -1.73 -11.13
CA GLY A 258 -22.78 -2.61 -12.20
C GLY A 258 -21.82 -3.79 -12.35
N PHE A 259 -22.38 -4.97 -12.64
CA PHE A 259 -21.64 -6.22 -12.61
C PHE A 259 -20.42 -6.23 -13.55
N ASP A 260 -20.50 -5.65 -14.75
CA ASP A 260 -19.36 -5.57 -15.68
C ASP A 260 -18.16 -4.82 -15.08
N LYS A 261 -18.43 -3.74 -14.32
CA LYS A 261 -17.38 -3.00 -13.62
C LYS A 261 -16.82 -3.84 -12.48
N ALA A 262 -17.66 -4.46 -11.67
CA ALA A 262 -17.24 -5.31 -10.56
C ALA A 262 -16.41 -6.51 -11.04
N LYS A 263 -16.83 -7.19 -12.11
CA LYS A 263 -16.11 -8.29 -12.75
C LYS A 263 -14.68 -7.88 -13.14
N ARG A 264 -14.49 -6.72 -13.77
CA ARG A 264 -13.14 -6.21 -14.08
C ARG A 264 -12.30 -6.02 -12.82
N ILE A 265 -12.87 -5.40 -11.79
CA ILE A 265 -12.19 -5.19 -10.50
C ILE A 265 -11.81 -6.52 -9.86
N PHE A 266 -12.69 -7.52 -9.88
CA PHE A 266 -12.40 -8.84 -9.33
C PHE A 266 -11.28 -9.56 -10.08
N LEU A 267 -11.30 -9.53 -11.41
CA LEU A 267 -10.27 -10.18 -12.23
C LEU A 267 -8.91 -9.50 -12.09
N ASP A 268 -8.86 -8.18 -11.99
CA ASP A 268 -7.61 -7.44 -11.75
C ASP A 268 -7.12 -7.65 -10.31
N GLY A 269 -8.01 -7.58 -9.32
CA GLY A 269 -7.71 -7.91 -7.93
C GLY A 269 -7.19 -9.34 -7.75
N SER A 270 -7.68 -10.30 -8.54
CA SER A 270 -7.18 -11.68 -8.53
C SER A 270 -5.72 -11.76 -9.00
N LYS A 271 -5.35 -11.01 -10.05
CA LYS A 271 -3.95 -10.93 -10.51
C LYS A 271 -3.06 -10.27 -9.47
N ASP A 272 -3.55 -9.21 -8.84
CA ASP A 272 -2.81 -8.48 -7.81
C ASP A 272 -2.60 -9.34 -6.56
N ALA A 273 -3.63 -10.08 -6.13
CA ALA A 273 -3.52 -11.01 -5.00
C ALA A 273 -2.40 -12.04 -5.22
N VAL A 274 -2.27 -12.62 -6.41
CA VAL A 274 -1.18 -13.56 -6.74
C VAL A 274 0.22 -12.92 -6.64
N ARG A 275 0.33 -11.59 -6.84
CA ARG A 275 1.60 -10.86 -6.73
C ARG A 275 1.96 -10.49 -5.30
N LEU A 276 0.94 -10.31 -4.46
CA LEU A 276 1.09 -9.97 -3.04
C LEU A 276 1.43 -11.23 -2.22
N ASN A 277 2.64 -11.76 -2.42
CA ASN A 277 3.20 -12.83 -1.59
C ASN A 277 4.03 -12.23 -0.44
N ASP A 278 4.20 -12.99 0.64
CA ASP A 278 5.15 -12.69 1.73
C ASP A 278 4.96 -11.35 2.44
N LEU A 279 3.73 -10.83 2.46
CA LEU A 279 3.37 -9.66 3.25
C LEU A 279 3.64 -9.92 4.74
N ALA A 280 4.23 -8.95 5.41
CA ALA A 280 4.32 -9.00 6.87
C ALA A 280 2.96 -8.65 7.48
N LEU A 281 2.68 -9.22 8.66
CA LEU A 281 1.43 -8.98 9.38
C LEU A 281 1.20 -7.48 9.56
N PHE A 282 0.06 -7.00 9.06
CA PHE A 282 -0.38 -5.62 9.21
C PHE A 282 -1.20 -5.48 10.48
N ASP A 283 -0.50 -5.28 11.61
CA ASP A 283 -1.10 -5.04 12.93
C ASP A 283 -1.11 -3.54 13.30
N ARG A 284 -1.63 -3.22 14.49
CA ARG A 284 -1.69 -1.85 15.00
C ARG A 284 -0.31 -1.19 15.11
N SER A 285 0.68 -1.91 15.63
CA SER A 285 2.04 -1.42 15.84
C SER A 285 2.69 -1.06 14.50
N ARG A 286 2.54 -1.93 13.49
CA ARG A 286 3.00 -1.70 12.13
C ARG A 286 2.22 -0.56 11.49
N SER A 287 0.90 -0.48 11.64
CA SER A 287 0.10 0.63 11.11
C SER A 287 0.56 1.99 11.65
N LEU A 288 0.84 2.08 12.96
CA LEU A 288 1.36 3.30 13.59
C LEU A 288 2.76 3.64 13.06
N TYR A 289 3.67 2.68 13.05
CA TYR A 289 5.03 2.83 12.51
C TYR A 289 5.02 3.33 11.06
N LEU A 290 4.22 2.69 10.19
CA LEU A 290 4.15 3.05 8.78
C LEU A 290 3.52 4.43 8.58
N SER A 291 2.58 4.83 9.45
CA SER A 291 1.99 6.17 9.42
C SER A 291 3.00 7.26 9.79
N GLU A 292 3.80 7.03 10.83
CA GLU A 292 4.87 7.95 11.27
C GLU A 292 5.96 8.05 10.20
N TYR A 293 6.40 6.91 9.66
CA TYR A 293 7.43 6.92 8.63
C TYR A 293 6.92 7.49 7.30
N ALA A 294 5.65 7.28 6.95
CA ALA A 294 5.03 7.91 5.79
C ALA A 294 5.12 9.44 5.87
N ILE A 295 4.91 10.05 7.03
CA ILE A 295 5.08 11.51 7.23
C ILE A 295 6.51 11.94 6.90
N VAL A 296 7.50 11.19 7.38
CA VAL A 296 8.91 11.50 7.17
C VAL A 296 9.29 11.38 5.69
N LEU A 297 8.88 10.30 5.03
CA LEU A 297 9.09 10.10 3.59
C LEU A 297 8.41 11.20 2.77
N LEU A 298 7.21 11.59 3.17
CA LEU A 298 6.50 12.70 2.55
C LEU A 298 7.30 14.00 2.70
N GLU A 299 7.71 14.39 3.91
CA GLU A 299 8.49 15.61 4.15
C GLU A 299 9.78 15.63 3.32
N GLU A 300 10.45 14.48 3.21
CA GLU A 300 11.63 14.31 2.38
C GLU A 300 11.34 14.49 0.88
N ALA A 301 10.24 13.91 0.37
CA ALA A 301 9.80 14.10 -1.00
C ALA A 301 9.59 15.59 -1.33
N SER A 302 8.90 16.33 -0.45
CA SER A 302 8.64 17.76 -0.63
C SER A 302 9.93 18.59 -0.68
N SER A 303 10.92 18.26 0.17
CA SER A 303 12.23 18.89 0.11
C SER A 303 12.92 18.65 -1.23
N ILE A 304 12.85 17.41 -1.75
CA ILE A 304 13.48 17.08 -3.03
C ILE A 304 12.77 17.78 -4.19
N PHE A 305 11.43 17.82 -4.19
CA PHE A 305 10.66 18.53 -5.24
C PHE A 305 10.98 20.02 -5.28
N SER A 306 11.14 20.66 -4.11
CA SER A 306 11.54 22.07 -4.04
C SER A 306 12.92 22.31 -4.65
N ILE A 307 13.87 21.38 -4.42
CA ILE A 307 15.21 21.43 -5.03
C ILE A 307 15.12 21.27 -6.56
N VAL A 308 14.31 20.32 -7.03
CA VAL A 308 14.09 20.09 -8.47
C VAL A 308 13.51 21.34 -9.14
N ALA A 309 12.42 21.89 -8.60
CA ALA A 309 11.76 23.07 -9.15
C ALA A 309 12.70 24.27 -9.22
N GLY A 310 13.42 24.58 -8.13
CA GLY A 310 14.39 25.67 -8.11
C GLY A 310 15.52 25.51 -9.13
N ARG A 311 15.98 24.27 -9.37
CA ARG A 311 17.00 23.99 -10.39
C ARG A 311 16.46 24.19 -11.80
N LEU A 312 15.27 23.70 -12.11
CA LEU A 312 14.67 23.88 -13.43
C LEU A 312 14.42 25.35 -13.75
N LEU A 313 13.91 26.12 -12.77
CA LEU A 313 13.74 27.58 -12.90
C LEU A 313 15.07 28.28 -13.17
N LYS A 314 16.13 27.91 -12.43
CA LYS A 314 17.48 28.45 -12.66
C LYS A 314 17.96 28.15 -14.08
N VAL A 315 17.85 26.89 -14.53
CA VAL A 315 18.33 26.48 -15.86
C VAL A 315 17.57 27.21 -16.96
N SER A 316 16.24 27.27 -16.84
CA SER A 316 15.39 27.99 -17.78
C SER A 316 15.76 29.48 -17.84
N TYR A 317 15.87 30.17 -16.69
CA TYR A 317 16.27 31.57 -16.61
C TYR A 317 17.59 31.87 -17.33
N TYR A 318 18.63 31.06 -17.10
CA TYR A 318 19.92 31.28 -17.77
C TYR A 318 19.88 30.94 -19.26
N LEU A 319 19.07 29.97 -19.70
CA LEU A 319 18.88 29.69 -21.12
C LEU A 319 18.16 30.85 -21.83
N GLU A 320 17.12 31.43 -21.21
CA GLU A 320 16.47 32.65 -21.73
C GLU A 320 17.47 33.81 -21.84
N MET A 321 18.29 34.03 -20.81
CA MET A 321 19.35 35.04 -20.85
C MET A 321 20.37 34.82 -21.98
N LEU A 322 20.59 33.57 -22.38
CA LEU A 322 21.51 33.20 -23.45
C LEU A 322 20.82 33.16 -24.84
N GLY A 323 19.53 33.46 -24.92
CA GLY A 323 18.75 33.50 -26.16
C GLY A 323 18.16 32.15 -26.59
N GLU A 324 18.19 31.14 -25.73
CA GLU A 324 17.72 29.78 -25.99
C GLU A 324 16.26 29.57 -25.53
N ASP A 325 15.34 30.42 -26.01
CA ASP A 325 13.95 30.51 -25.54
C ASP A 325 13.15 29.20 -25.70
N GLU A 326 13.32 28.50 -26.83
CA GLU A 326 12.61 27.24 -27.10
C GLU A 326 13.05 26.13 -26.14
N ARG A 327 14.35 26.08 -25.81
CA ARG A 327 14.85 25.12 -24.82
C ARG A 327 14.41 25.50 -23.41
N ALA A 328 14.45 26.78 -23.06
CA ALA A 328 13.99 27.27 -21.76
C ALA A 328 12.52 26.91 -21.49
N LYS A 329 11.65 27.10 -22.50
CA LYS A 329 10.24 26.67 -22.46
C LYS A 329 10.12 25.14 -22.37
N SER A 330 10.92 24.39 -23.13
CA SER A 330 10.92 22.92 -23.07
C SER A 330 11.32 22.39 -21.67
N ILE A 331 12.25 23.05 -20.98
CA ILE A 331 12.66 22.68 -19.62
C ILE A 331 11.56 22.99 -18.59
N LEU A 332 10.90 24.14 -18.71
CA LEU A 332 9.72 24.45 -17.90
C LEU A 332 8.52 23.55 -18.23
N GLY A 333 8.40 23.08 -19.48
CA GLY A 333 7.40 22.10 -19.88
C GLY A 333 7.73 20.66 -19.50
N ALA A 334 8.96 20.37 -19.07
CA ALA A 334 9.37 19.04 -18.62
C ALA A 334 8.76 18.69 -17.26
N ILE A 335 8.38 19.69 -16.47
CA ILE A 335 7.65 19.56 -15.21
C ILE A 335 6.59 20.67 -15.16
N ASP A 336 5.31 20.31 -15.12
CA ASP A 336 4.21 21.28 -14.95
C ASP A 336 4.34 22.01 -13.61
N SER A 337 4.87 23.24 -13.63
CA SER A 337 5.16 24.05 -12.44
C SER A 337 3.90 24.29 -11.61
N ASP A 338 2.78 24.58 -12.27
CA ASP A 338 1.50 24.81 -11.58
C ASP A 338 1.00 23.51 -10.94
N MET A 339 1.23 22.36 -11.59
CA MET A 339 0.89 21.06 -11.02
C MET A 339 1.80 20.69 -9.85
N LEU A 340 3.09 21.02 -9.92
CA LEU A 340 4.04 20.74 -8.85
C LEU A 340 3.74 21.61 -7.63
N ASP A 341 3.43 22.89 -7.82
CA ASP A 341 3.01 23.79 -6.74
C ASP A 341 1.68 23.34 -6.13
N ARG A 342 0.66 23.03 -6.95
CA ARG A 342 -0.60 22.43 -6.47
C ARG A 342 -0.38 21.14 -5.72
N MET A 343 0.56 20.31 -6.17
CA MET A 343 0.89 19.07 -5.48
C MET A 343 1.55 19.31 -4.13
N VAL A 344 2.47 20.27 -4.05
CA VAL A 344 3.11 20.68 -2.79
C VAL A 344 2.08 21.28 -1.83
N GLU A 345 1.11 22.06 -2.31
CA GLU A 345 0.01 22.61 -1.51
C GLU A 345 -0.97 21.53 -1.04
N GLU A 346 -1.45 20.66 -1.95
CA GLU A 346 -2.27 19.48 -1.59
C GLU A 346 -1.55 18.63 -0.55
N PHE A 347 -0.24 18.50 -0.70
CA PHE A 347 0.63 17.74 0.18
C PHE A 347 0.78 18.38 1.57
N GLN A 348 1.01 19.69 1.66
CA GLN A 348 1.11 20.39 2.93
C GLN A 348 -0.23 20.37 3.68
N ALA A 349 -1.35 20.58 2.97
CA ALA A 349 -2.68 20.46 3.53
C ALA A 349 -2.93 19.04 4.07
N PHE A 350 -2.50 18.02 3.33
CA PHE A 350 -2.58 16.63 3.76
C PHE A 350 -1.74 16.36 5.02
N LEU A 351 -0.49 16.83 5.09
CA LEU A 351 0.37 16.69 6.27
C LEU A 351 -0.22 17.34 7.53
N VAL A 352 -0.88 18.50 7.39
CA VAL A 352 -1.56 19.18 8.50
C VAL A 352 -2.77 18.37 8.98
N GLU A 353 -3.58 17.84 8.06
CA GLU A 353 -4.71 16.94 8.41
C GLU A 353 -4.22 15.66 9.12
N LEU A 354 -3.07 15.14 8.68
CA LEU A 354 -2.36 13.98 9.21
C LEU A 354 -1.87 14.16 10.65
N LYS A 355 -1.22 15.28 10.96
CA LYS A 355 -0.73 15.57 12.33
C LYS A 355 -1.86 15.61 13.36
N GLY A 356 -3.11 15.81 12.91
CA GLY A 356 -4.31 15.77 13.74
C GLY A 356 -5.10 14.44 13.74
N ARG A 357 -4.76 13.45 12.89
CA ARG A 357 -5.54 12.20 12.72
C ARG A 357 -4.63 10.97 12.59
N ARG A 358 -4.80 9.97 13.45
CA ARG A 358 -4.12 8.66 13.37
C ARG A 358 -5.02 7.61 12.70
N GLY A 359 -4.49 6.75 11.83
CA GLY A 359 -5.17 5.52 11.35
C GLY A 359 -5.25 5.33 9.83
N ALA A 360 -5.97 4.28 9.39
CA ALA A 360 -6.04 3.78 8.00
C ALA A 360 -6.40 4.78 6.86
N PRO A 361 -7.13 5.90 7.07
CA PRO A 361 -7.39 6.87 5.99
C PRO A 361 -6.11 7.50 5.41
N LEU A 362 -5.04 7.60 6.21
CA LEU A 362 -3.71 8.06 5.79
C LEU A 362 -3.17 7.28 4.59
N ILE A 363 -3.27 5.95 4.69
CA ILE A 363 -2.59 5.01 3.81
C ILE A 363 -3.18 5.11 2.41
N SER A 364 -4.51 5.23 2.30
CA SER A 364 -5.20 5.39 1.02
C SER A 364 -4.84 6.71 0.30
N LYS A 365 -4.82 7.83 1.03
CA LYS A 365 -4.43 9.15 0.49
C LYS A 365 -2.96 9.17 0.10
N ALA A 366 -2.09 8.56 0.91
CA ALA A 366 -0.69 8.32 0.62
C ALA A 366 -0.52 7.59 -0.73
N VAL A 367 -1.17 6.44 -0.94
CA VAL A 367 -1.10 5.69 -2.22
C VAL A 367 -1.53 6.53 -3.40
N GLN A 368 -2.64 7.25 -3.27
CA GLN A 368 -3.14 8.12 -4.34
C GLN A 368 -2.13 9.20 -4.69
N PHE A 369 -1.50 9.80 -3.68
CA PHE A 369 -0.46 10.80 -3.85
C PHE A 369 0.77 10.21 -4.54
N SER A 370 1.30 9.07 -4.09
CA SER A 370 2.43 8.40 -4.73
C SER A 370 2.17 8.09 -6.21
N LYS A 371 0.95 7.63 -6.56
CA LYS A 371 0.55 7.40 -7.96
C LYS A 371 0.53 8.70 -8.78
N LYS A 372 0.12 9.83 -8.18
CA LYS A 372 0.20 11.14 -8.85
C LYS A 372 1.66 11.54 -9.07
N VAL A 373 2.50 11.44 -8.04
CA VAL A 373 3.93 11.80 -8.11
C VAL A 373 4.67 10.99 -9.18
N ASN A 374 4.54 9.66 -9.18
CA ASN A 374 5.17 8.79 -10.16
C ASN A 374 4.74 9.04 -11.61
N ARG A 375 3.55 9.64 -11.84
CA ARG A 375 3.09 10.02 -13.18
C ARG A 375 3.67 11.34 -13.66
N ILE A 376 4.03 12.21 -12.74
CA ILE A 376 4.43 13.59 -13.03
C ILE A 376 5.95 13.67 -13.14
N PHE A 377 6.64 12.89 -12.30
CA PHE A 377 8.07 12.77 -12.35
C PHE A 377 8.46 11.63 -13.29
N GLU A 378 8.73 11.96 -14.56
CA GLU A 378 9.38 11.07 -15.54
C GLU A 378 10.89 11.37 -15.55
N PRO A 379 11.72 10.58 -14.84
CA PRO A 379 13.15 10.86 -14.69
C PRO A 379 13.87 10.99 -16.03
N GLU A 380 13.38 10.32 -17.06
CA GLU A 380 13.94 10.31 -18.41
C GLU A 380 13.94 11.72 -19.03
N LYS A 381 12.94 12.56 -18.72
CA LYS A 381 12.85 13.93 -19.26
C LYS A 381 13.88 14.89 -18.67
N ILE A 382 14.39 14.58 -17.47
CA ILE A 382 15.31 15.44 -16.72
C ILE A 382 16.65 14.75 -16.39
N ALA A 383 16.90 13.56 -16.93
CA ALA A 383 18.07 12.71 -16.67
C ALA A 383 19.42 13.40 -16.93
N GLY A 384 19.43 14.46 -17.76
CA GLY A 384 20.63 15.26 -18.05
C GLY A 384 20.80 16.53 -17.21
N LEU A 385 19.86 16.86 -16.33
CA LEU A 385 19.88 18.08 -15.50
C LEU A 385 20.21 17.80 -14.03
N PHE A 386 20.16 16.54 -13.62
CA PHE A 386 20.39 16.11 -12.24
C PHE A 386 21.42 15.00 -12.19
N ASP A 387 22.04 14.87 -11.02
CA ASP A 387 22.92 13.76 -10.73
C ASP A 387 22.13 12.42 -10.75
N PRO A 388 22.66 11.35 -11.37
CA PRO A 388 21.99 10.05 -11.41
C PRO A 388 21.64 9.48 -10.03
N HIS A 389 22.49 9.68 -9.01
CA HIS A 389 22.22 9.27 -7.63
C HIS A 389 21.07 10.08 -7.03
N PHE A 390 20.99 11.37 -7.35
CA PHE A 390 19.86 12.21 -6.93
C PHE A 390 18.53 11.74 -7.53
N LEU A 391 18.52 11.37 -8.82
CA LEU A 391 17.34 10.80 -9.49
C LEU A 391 16.98 9.41 -8.96
N HIS A 392 17.98 8.59 -8.66
CA HIS A 392 17.80 7.30 -8.02
C HIS A 392 17.14 7.47 -6.65
N ARG A 393 17.66 8.35 -5.78
CA ARG A 393 17.10 8.64 -4.46
C ARG A 393 15.62 9.05 -4.52
N ILE A 394 15.21 9.83 -5.52
CA ILE A 394 13.79 10.19 -5.72
C ILE A 394 12.96 8.94 -6.01
N ARG A 395 13.41 8.08 -6.93
CA ARG A 395 12.70 6.84 -7.26
C ARG A 395 12.64 5.89 -6.07
N SER A 396 13.75 5.71 -5.36
CA SER A 396 13.84 4.88 -4.16
C SER A 396 12.89 5.38 -3.09
N LEU A 397 12.87 6.69 -2.82
CA LEU A 397 11.96 7.27 -1.83
C LEU A 397 10.48 7.03 -2.15
N LEU A 398 10.09 7.18 -3.41
CA LEU A 398 8.71 6.94 -3.84
C LEU A 398 8.35 5.46 -3.79
N SER A 399 9.29 4.60 -4.15
CA SER A 399 9.16 3.14 -4.05
C SER A 399 9.08 2.69 -2.59
N ASP A 400 9.94 3.20 -1.71
CA ASP A 400 9.95 2.94 -0.28
C ASP A 400 8.63 3.34 0.34
N PHE A 401 8.12 4.52 -0.03
CA PHE A 401 6.81 4.97 0.43
C PHE A 401 5.69 4.02 0.02
N VAL A 402 5.70 3.52 -1.22
CA VAL A 402 4.76 2.48 -1.66
C VAL A 402 4.98 1.20 -0.85
N ASN A 403 6.20 0.70 -0.72
CA ASN A 403 6.52 -0.54 -0.02
C ASN A 403 6.15 -0.51 1.46
N VAL A 404 6.39 0.62 2.13
CA VAL A 404 5.93 0.96 3.49
C VAL A 404 4.42 0.84 3.56
N VAL A 405 3.72 1.53 2.67
CA VAL A 405 2.25 1.54 2.66
C VAL A 405 1.66 0.15 2.35
N TYR A 406 2.25 -0.60 1.44
CA TYR A 406 1.83 -1.96 1.07
C TYR A 406 2.29 -3.03 2.06
N GLY A 407 3.09 -2.67 3.08
CA GLY A 407 3.52 -3.60 4.12
C GLY A 407 4.51 -4.67 3.63
N ALA A 408 5.22 -4.43 2.53
CA ALA A 408 6.22 -5.36 2.01
C ALA A 408 7.34 -5.64 3.03
N ARG A 409 7.95 -6.83 2.96
CA ARG A 409 9.19 -7.12 3.68
C ARG A 409 10.35 -6.53 2.88
N PHE A 410 11.12 -5.65 3.52
CA PHE A 410 12.24 -4.96 2.88
C PHE A 410 13.51 -5.82 2.73
N THR A 411 13.48 -7.06 3.21
CA THR A 411 14.64 -7.95 3.31
C THR A 411 15.07 -8.59 1.98
N GLU A 412 14.33 -8.38 0.89
CA GLU A 412 14.62 -9.04 -0.41
C GLU A 412 15.72 -8.35 -1.25
N GLN A 413 16.20 -7.18 -0.81
CA GLN A 413 17.20 -6.38 -1.53
C GLN A 413 18.60 -6.44 -0.90
N GLU A 414 18.74 -7.14 0.22
CA GLU A 414 20.02 -7.30 0.90
C GLU A 414 21.00 -8.15 0.08
N THR A 415 22.13 -7.57 -0.31
CA THR A 415 23.17 -8.27 -1.05
C THR A 415 24.51 -8.14 -0.34
N PRO A 416 25.38 -9.16 -0.40
CA PRO A 416 26.73 -9.02 0.12
C PRO A 416 27.54 -8.02 -0.70
N PHE A 417 28.23 -7.09 -0.03
CA PHE A 417 29.19 -6.19 -0.67
C PHE A 417 30.37 -5.87 0.24
N GLU A 418 31.48 -5.43 -0.35
CA GLU A 418 32.67 -4.99 0.37
C GLU A 418 32.52 -3.49 0.71
N LEU A 419 32.57 -3.17 2.00
CA LEU A 419 32.22 -1.86 2.53
C LEU A 419 33.24 -0.79 2.14
N ASN A 420 34.54 -1.06 2.30
CA ASN A 420 35.59 -0.07 2.04
C ASN A 420 35.58 0.37 0.58
N HIS A 421 35.52 -0.60 -0.34
CA HIS A 421 35.42 -0.42 -1.77
C HIS A 421 34.17 0.36 -2.16
N THR A 422 33.01 0.04 -1.56
CA THR A 422 31.76 0.78 -1.84
C THR A 422 31.83 2.23 -1.38
N VAL A 423 32.50 2.50 -0.25
CA VAL A 423 32.75 3.87 0.23
C VAL A 423 33.70 4.61 -0.71
N GLU A 424 34.82 4.00 -1.10
CA GLU A 424 35.79 4.57 -2.05
C GLU A 424 35.16 4.91 -3.41
N GLU A 425 34.41 3.97 -4.00
CA GLU A 425 33.67 4.20 -5.23
C GLU A 425 32.69 5.37 -5.10
N THR A 426 32.02 5.48 -3.95
CA THR A 426 31.06 6.55 -3.69
C THR A 426 31.77 7.90 -3.62
N LEU A 427 32.85 8.00 -2.82
CA LEU A 427 33.63 9.23 -2.69
C LEU A 427 34.26 9.65 -4.02
N THR A 428 34.78 8.70 -4.80
CA THR A 428 35.33 8.96 -6.14
C THR A 428 34.26 9.57 -7.04
N SER A 429 33.07 8.95 -7.08
CA SER A 429 31.96 9.44 -7.92
C SER A 429 31.43 10.83 -7.54
N LEU A 430 31.60 11.25 -6.27
CA LEU A 430 31.24 12.59 -5.81
C LEU A 430 32.28 13.66 -6.18
N GLY A 431 33.54 13.26 -6.36
CA GLY A 431 34.66 14.14 -6.72
C GLY A 431 34.88 14.33 -8.22
N GLU A 432 34.23 13.54 -9.07
CA GLU A 432 34.33 13.65 -10.54
C GLU A 432 33.61 14.92 -11.05
N ASP A 433 34.35 15.77 -11.78
CA ASP A 433 33.77 16.88 -12.52
C ASP A 433 33.01 16.32 -13.74
N ARG A 434 31.68 16.42 -13.70
CA ARG A 434 30.81 15.83 -14.73
C ARG A 434 30.67 16.70 -15.98
N THR A 435 31.43 17.79 -16.06
CA THR A 435 31.42 18.70 -17.22
C THR A 435 32.81 18.82 -17.82
N SER A 436 33.25 17.79 -18.56
CA SER A 436 34.54 17.84 -19.27
C SER A 436 34.56 18.99 -20.26
N SER A 437 35.58 19.85 -20.22
CA SER A 437 35.69 20.98 -21.17
C SER A 437 35.70 20.54 -22.63
N GLN A 438 36.06 19.28 -22.95
CA GLN A 438 36.08 18.78 -24.32
C GLN A 438 34.66 18.57 -24.90
N GLU A 439 33.70 18.13 -24.07
CA GLU A 439 32.36 17.74 -24.53
C GLU A 439 31.55 18.90 -25.11
N ILE A 440 31.75 20.13 -24.62
CA ILE A 440 31.10 21.31 -25.20
C ILE A 440 31.68 21.69 -26.56
N TYR A 441 32.98 21.46 -26.78
CA TYR A 441 33.61 21.70 -28.08
C TYR A 441 33.17 20.66 -29.10
N ASP A 442 33.07 19.40 -28.68
CA ASP A 442 32.58 18.31 -29.54
C ASP A 442 31.08 18.50 -29.90
N ALA A 443 30.31 19.17 -29.04
CA ALA A 443 28.90 19.48 -29.28
C ALA A 443 28.67 20.71 -30.18
N LEU A 444 29.71 21.47 -30.57
CA LEU A 444 29.58 22.68 -31.39
C LEU A 444 29.08 22.41 -32.82
N GLU A 445 29.23 21.17 -33.31
CA GLU A 445 28.85 20.81 -34.67
C GLU A 445 27.33 20.70 -34.88
N GLU A 446 26.56 20.54 -33.80
CA GLU A 446 25.10 20.43 -33.83
C GLU A 446 24.46 21.37 -32.81
N ASP A 447 23.70 22.37 -33.26
CA ASP A 447 23.02 23.36 -32.40
C ASP A 447 22.24 22.71 -31.25
N GLN A 448 21.50 21.62 -31.53
CA GLN A 448 20.75 20.92 -30.48
C GLN A 448 21.66 20.19 -29.48
N ALA A 449 22.81 19.68 -29.91
CA ALA A 449 23.76 19.04 -29.01
C ALA A 449 24.43 20.09 -28.10
N PHE A 450 24.83 21.22 -28.67
CA PHE A 450 25.40 22.35 -27.94
C PHE A 450 24.44 22.86 -26.85
N VAL A 451 23.18 23.10 -27.21
CA VAL A 451 22.15 23.60 -26.27
C VAL A 451 21.84 22.58 -25.17
N ARG A 452 21.88 21.27 -25.46
CA ARG A 452 21.74 20.22 -24.44
C ARG A 452 22.91 20.24 -23.45
N GLU A 453 24.13 20.37 -23.94
CA GLU A 453 25.34 20.41 -23.12
C GLU A 453 25.43 21.70 -22.29
N LEU A 454 25.02 22.83 -22.87
CA LEU A 454 24.88 24.10 -22.16
C LEU A 454 23.89 23.99 -21.00
N ALA A 455 22.70 23.42 -21.24
CA ALA A 455 21.71 23.21 -20.19
C ALA A 455 22.23 22.30 -19.05
N ARG A 456 22.95 21.22 -19.40
CA ARG A 456 23.61 20.33 -18.43
C ARG A 456 24.60 21.10 -17.54
N ARG A 457 25.44 21.96 -18.13
CA ARG A 457 26.42 22.79 -17.40
C ARG A 457 25.79 23.81 -16.48
N ILE A 458 24.74 24.48 -16.92
CA ILE A 458 24.00 25.44 -16.08
C ILE A 458 23.35 24.73 -14.88
N ALA A 459 22.86 23.51 -15.11
CA ALA A 459 22.22 22.68 -14.09
C ALA A 459 23.24 22.09 -13.10
N TYR A 460 24.45 21.79 -13.56
CA TYR A 460 25.52 21.23 -12.74
C TYR A 460 25.90 22.20 -11.61
N ARG A 461 25.94 21.66 -10.40
CA ARG A 461 26.45 22.35 -9.22
C ARG A 461 27.48 21.44 -8.58
N PRO A 462 28.77 21.81 -8.59
CA PRO A 462 29.80 21.00 -7.97
C PRO A 462 29.74 21.20 -6.45
N LEU A 463 28.75 20.59 -5.79
CA LEU A 463 28.53 20.72 -4.34
C LEU A 463 29.75 20.27 -3.53
N PHE A 464 30.54 19.36 -4.07
CA PHE A 464 31.69 18.74 -3.42
C PHE A 464 33.04 19.29 -3.89
N SER A 465 33.09 20.22 -4.86
CA SER A 465 34.38 20.68 -5.41
C SER A 465 35.25 21.45 -4.41
N SER A 466 34.63 22.10 -3.43
CA SER A 466 35.33 22.80 -2.34
C SER A 466 35.53 21.94 -1.09
N LEU A 467 35.01 20.70 -1.07
CA LEU A 467 34.99 19.85 0.10
C LEU A 467 36.19 18.89 0.12
N ARG A 468 36.99 18.93 1.19
CA ARG A 468 38.07 17.96 1.41
C ARG A 468 37.55 16.72 2.11
N LEU A 469 37.40 15.64 1.34
CA LEU A 469 37.03 14.32 1.85
C LEU A 469 38.30 13.51 2.15
N SER A 470 38.43 13.00 3.37
CA SER A 470 39.46 12.01 3.72
C SER A 470 38.80 10.69 4.12
N PHE A 471 39.37 9.58 3.68
CA PHE A 471 38.87 8.24 4.03
C PHE A 471 40.00 7.39 4.61
N SER A 472 39.77 6.86 5.80
CA SER A 472 40.68 5.97 6.53
C SER A 472 40.03 4.59 6.65
N PRO A 473 40.21 3.70 5.66
CA PRO A 473 39.68 2.34 5.74
C PRO A 473 40.48 1.48 6.72
N THR A 474 39.83 0.50 7.34
CA THR A 474 40.55 -0.61 7.97
C THR A 474 41.33 -1.40 6.92
N VAL A 475 42.48 -1.96 7.31
CA VAL A 475 43.33 -2.77 6.41
C VAL A 475 42.62 -4.06 5.94
N GLU A 476 41.73 -4.60 6.75
CA GLU A 476 40.96 -5.80 6.41
C GLU A 476 39.76 -5.46 5.52
N ALA A 477 39.48 -6.34 4.54
CA ALA A 477 38.27 -6.27 3.71
C ALA A 477 37.05 -6.61 4.56
N ILE A 478 36.05 -5.73 4.56
CA ILE A 478 34.84 -5.83 5.37
C ILE A 478 33.67 -6.20 4.46
N TRP A 479 33.22 -7.45 4.54
CA TRP A 479 32.03 -7.91 3.83
C TRP A 479 30.79 -7.78 4.71
N VAL A 480 29.81 -7.02 4.22
CA VAL A 480 28.54 -6.74 4.90
C VAL A 480 27.37 -7.23 4.06
N VAL A 481 26.21 -7.42 4.67
CA VAL A 481 24.97 -7.78 3.99
C VAL A 481 23.96 -6.66 4.20
N ALA A 482 23.65 -5.92 3.14
CA ALA A 482 22.69 -4.82 3.16
C ALA A 482 22.29 -4.45 1.72
N ASP A 483 21.30 -3.58 1.55
CA ASP A 483 21.06 -2.94 0.25
C ASP A 483 22.20 -1.95 -0.04
N ARG A 484 23.09 -2.34 -0.97
CA ARG A 484 24.25 -1.54 -1.38
C ARG A 484 23.85 -0.19 -1.96
N LEU A 485 22.78 -0.13 -2.76
CA LEU A 485 22.36 1.09 -3.43
C LEU A 485 21.77 2.08 -2.43
N MET A 486 20.89 1.59 -1.55
CA MET A 486 20.29 2.46 -0.54
C MET A 486 21.32 2.93 0.49
N PHE A 487 22.29 2.08 0.86
CA PHE A 487 23.44 2.52 1.67
C PHE A 487 24.20 3.68 1.01
N ARG A 488 24.52 3.57 -0.29
CA ARG A 488 25.20 4.64 -1.03
C ARG A 488 24.37 5.92 -1.07
N ASP A 489 23.06 5.80 -1.33
CA ASP A 489 22.15 6.96 -1.34
C ASP A 489 22.14 7.68 0.01
N MET A 490 22.12 6.93 1.12
CA MET A 490 22.14 7.50 2.47
C MET A 490 23.49 8.15 2.81
N LEU A 491 24.61 7.52 2.42
CA LEU A 491 25.94 8.12 2.57
C LEU A 491 26.05 9.43 1.79
N CYS A 492 25.66 9.43 0.52
CA CYS A 492 25.63 10.65 -0.30
C CYS A 492 24.75 11.73 0.32
N ALA A 493 23.56 11.37 0.80
CA ALA A 493 22.63 12.32 1.41
C ALA A 493 23.21 12.97 2.68
N VAL A 494 23.92 12.22 3.53
CA VAL A 494 24.61 12.77 4.72
C VAL A 494 25.72 13.73 4.29
N LEU A 495 26.55 13.35 3.31
CA LEU A 495 27.62 14.20 2.81
C LEU A 495 27.09 15.48 2.15
N GLU A 496 25.97 15.42 1.43
CA GLU A 496 25.29 16.60 0.87
C GLU A 496 24.86 17.58 1.98
N GLN A 497 24.29 17.07 3.08
CA GLN A 497 23.88 17.93 4.19
C GLN A 497 25.07 18.65 4.85
N LEU A 498 26.19 17.96 4.99
CA LEU A 498 27.41 18.54 5.53
C LEU A 498 28.04 19.56 4.56
N ALA A 499 28.10 19.25 3.27
CA ALA A 499 28.63 20.15 2.25
C ALA A 499 27.85 21.47 2.13
N ILE A 500 26.51 21.42 2.28
CA ILE A 500 25.65 22.62 2.26
C ILE A 500 25.93 23.53 3.47
N SER A 501 26.46 22.98 4.56
CA SER A 501 26.62 23.67 5.84
C SER A 501 27.93 24.44 5.98
N GLU A 502 28.59 24.76 4.86
CA GLU A 502 29.89 25.46 4.81
C GLU A 502 31.02 24.73 5.57
N ILE A 503 30.93 23.40 5.66
CA ILE A 503 31.98 22.54 6.21
C ILE A 503 33.01 22.28 5.10
N ASP A 504 34.27 22.61 5.36
CA ASP A 504 35.35 22.52 4.35
C ASP A 504 36.03 21.14 4.33
N SER A 505 35.87 20.32 5.38
CA SER A 505 36.48 18.99 5.43
C SER A 505 35.66 17.99 6.23
N ILE A 506 35.59 16.75 5.72
CA ILE A 506 34.92 15.61 6.33
C ILE A 506 35.87 14.41 6.33
N CYS A 507 35.95 13.73 7.46
CA CYS A 507 36.71 12.51 7.66
C CYS A 507 35.75 11.32 7.75
N LEU A 508 36.05 10.27 6.97
CA LEU A 508 35.36 9.00 6.97
C LEU A 508 36.30 7.91 7.48
N GLU A 509 35.80 7.04 8.35
CA GLU A 509 36.58 5.97 8.97
C GLU A 509 35.73 4.70 9.04
N THR A 510 36.24 3.58 8.54
CA THR A 510 35.61 2.27 8.81
C THR A 510 36.21 1.62 10.05
N GLY A 511 35.41 0.78 10.71
CA GLY A 511 35.81 0.07 11.92
C GLY A 511 34.80 -0.97 12.34
N TRP A 512 34.90 -1.37 13.61
CA TRP A 512 34.10 -2.44 14.19
C TRP A 512 33.41 -1.95 15.46
N ASP A 513 32.16 -2.36 15.65
CA ASP A 513 31.43 -2.17 16.91
C ASP A 513 30.72 -3.49 17.24
N GLY A 514 31.33 -4.28 18.11
CA GLY A 514 30.90 -5.66 18.39
C GLY A 514 31.01 -6.55 17.15
N ASP A 515 29.88 -7.14 16.73
CA ASP A 515 29.74 -8.01 15.57
C ASP A 515 29.30 -7.28 14.29
N ARG A 516 29.38 -5.95 14.28
CA ARG A 516 28.94 -5.09 13.17
C ARG A 516 30.11 -4.31 12.60
N ALA A 517 30.07 -4.14 11.28
CA ALA A 517 30.91 -3.18 10.59
C ALA A 517 30.33 -1.78 10.77
N VAL A 518 31.21 -0.80 10.92
CA VAL A 518 30.81 0.59 11.12
C VAL A 518 31.52 1.51 10.13
N LEU A 519 30.78 2.44 9.53
CA LEU A 519 31.32 3.62 8.87
C LEU A 519 30.98 4.85 9.73
N SER A 520 32.01 5.57 10.16
CA SER A 520 31.91 6.83 10.88
C SER A 520 32.19 7.99 9.94
N VAL A 521 31.33 9.00 9.92
CA VAL A 521 31.47 10.24 9.15
C VAL A 521 31.52 11.40 10.14
N ARG A 522 32.62 12.15 10.15
CA ARG A 522 32.88 13.26 11.08
C ARG A 522 33.27 14.52 10.31
N PRO A 523 32.57 15.66 10.50
CA PRO A 523 33.10 16.94 10.05
C PRO A 523 34.33 17.32 10.90
N GLU A 524 35.33 17.97 10.31
CA GLU A 524 36.47 18.47 11.08
C GLU A 524 36.04 19.55 12.09
N PRO A 525 36.59 19.58 13.32
CA PRO A 525 36.28 20.61 14.31
C PRO A 525 36.71 21.99 13.81
N GLY A 526 35.83 23.00 13.91
CA GLY A 526 36.31 24.38 13.80
C GLY A 526 35.42 25.47 13.21
N ARG A 527 34.17 25.25 12.77
CA ARG A 527 33.24 26.36 12.43
C ARG A 527 31.80 25.90 12.25
N LYS A 528 30.87 26.69 12.85
CA LYS A 528 29.40 26.56 12.93
C LYS A 528 28.87 25.19 13.37
N ALA A 529 28.03 25.17 14.41
CA ALA A 529 27.26 23.99 14.77
C ALA A 529 26.29 23.66 13.62
N PHE A 530 26.57 22.57 12.90
CA PHE A 530 25.57 21.96 12.03
C PHE A 530 24.57 21.21 12.90
N SER A 531 23.29 21.30 12.56
CA SER A 531 22.28 20.46 13.18
C SER A 531 21.42 19.84 12.10
N LEU A 532 21.55 18.52 11.97
CA LEU A 532 20.65 17.75 11.15
C LEU A 532 19.22 17.91 11.68
N ARG A 533 18.29 18.28 10.80
CA ARG A 533 16.86 18.38 11.14
C ARG A 533 16.36 17.04 11.68
N GLU A 534 15.52 17.07 12.70
CA GLU A 534 14.99 15.86 13.34
C GLU A 534 14.31 14.92 12.33
N SER A 535 13.49 15.45 11.40
CA SER A 535 12.84 14.62 10.38
C SER A 535 13.82 13.96 9.41
N LYS A 536 14.96 14.60 9.10
CA LYS A 536 16.04 14.01 8.31
C LYS A 536 16.76 12.89 9.05
N GLU A 537 16.97 13.04 10.36
CA GLU A 537 17.57 11.98 11.17
C GLU A 537 16.65 10.75 11.22
N VAL A 538 15.34 10.98 11.41
CA VAL A 538 14.34 9.92 11.38
C VAL A 538 14.34 9.22 10.00
N TYR A 539 14.41 9.98 8.90
CA TYR A 539 14.53 9.43 7.56
C TYR A 539 15.73 8.48 7.43
N PHE A 540 16.94 8.94 7.79
CA PHE A 540 18.15 8.10 7.71
C PHE A 540 18.06 6.85 8.58
N LYS A 541 17.51 6.95 9.80
CA LYS A 541 17.30 5.80 10.68
C LYS A 541 16.42 4.74 10.05
N HIS A 542 15.27 5.14 9.49
CA HIS A 542 14.34 4.19 8.89
C HIS A 542 14.85 3.64 7.55
N SER A 543 15.40 4.47 6.67
CA SER A 543 15.99 4.02 5.40
C SER A 543 17.14 3.04 5.63
N MET A 544 18.03 3.30 6.58
CA MET A 544 19.10 2.33 6.90
C MET A 544 18.55 1.05 7.52
N LYS A 545 17.53 1.12 8.37
CA LYS A 545 16.85 -0.08 8.90
C LYS A 545 16.24 -0.94 7.80
N ILE A 546 15.65 -0.29 6.79
CA ILE A 546 15.12 -0.94 5.58
C ILE A 546 16.26 -1.57 4.77
N ALA A 547 17.43 -0.93 4.72
CA ALA A 547 18.62 -1.41 4.02
C ALA A 547 19.26 -2.66 4.67
N GLY A 548 18.79 -3.10 5.84
CA GLY A 548 19.46 -4.13 6.64
C GLY A 548 20.56 -3.57 7.57
N GLY A 549 20.68 -2.24 7.69
CA GLY A 549 21.65 -1.56 8.54
C GLY A 549 21.02 -0.70 9.64
N GLU A 550 21.82 0.16 10.26
CA GLU A 550 21.38 1.17 11.21
C GLU A 550 22.10 2.49 10.98
N PHE A 551 21.46 3.58 11.37
CA PHE A 551 22.03 4.92 11.37
C PHE A 551 21.93 5.54 12.76
N HIS A 552 23.03 6.13 13.24
CA HIS A 552 23.09 6.80 14.52
C HIS A 552 23.76 8.16 14.36
N ARG A 553 23.13 9.20 14.92
CA ARG A 553 23.75 10.50 15.11
C ARG A 553 24.22 10.59 16.56
N ILE A 554 25.50 10.84 16.75
CA ILE A 554 26.13 10.98 18.06
C ILE A 554 26.65 12.41 18.16
N THR A 555 26.11 13.18 19.09
CA THR A 555 26.49 14.58 19.33
C THR A 555 27.01 14.77 20.75
N SER A 556 28.09 15.52 20.88
CA SER A 556 28.64 16.04 22.15
C SER A 556 29.08 17.49 21.96
N GLU A 557 29.52 18.16 23.03
CA GLU A 557 29.99 19.56 22.97
C GLU A 557 31.16 19.77 21.98
N GLU A 558 31.95 18.73 21.71
CA GLU A 558 33.16 18.81 20.87
C GLU A 558 33.11 17.95 19.60
N THR A 559 32.15 17.03 19.48
CA THR A 559 32.08 16.10 18.35
C THR A 559 30.66 15.89 17.83
N GLU A 560 30.50 16.00 16.51
CA GLU A 560 29.35 15.50 15.78
C GLU A 560 29.80 14.31 14.92
N LEU A 561 29.10 13.18 15.05
CA LEU A 561 29.44 11.93 14.39
C LEU A 561 28.18 11.30 13.81
N TYR A 562 28.24 10.94 12.53
CA TYR A 562 27.21 10.17 11.86
C TYR A 562 27.73 8.76 11.61
N ARG A 563 27.01 7.75 12.09
CA ARG A 563 27.46 6.36 12.12
C ARG A 563 26.49 5.48 11.34
N PHE A 564 27.01 4.74 10.37
CA PHE A 564 26.32 3.65 9.70
C PHE A 564 26.81 2.33 10.27
N SER A 565 25.90 1.49 10.76
CA SER A 565 26.24 0.17 11.34
C SER A 565 25.59 -0.95 10.52
N LEU A 566 26.42 -1.82 9.94
CA LEU A 566 26.01 -2.85 8.98
C LEU A 566 26.35 -4.25 9.51
N PRO A 567 25.48 -5.26 9.31
CA PRO A 567 25.74 -6.61 9.77
C PRO A 567 26.80 -7.28 8.89
N LEU A 568 27.69 -8.05 9.53
CA LEU A 568 28.74 -8.78 8.82
C LEU A 568 28.19 -9.97 8.04
N GLN A 569 28.77 -10.22 6.88
CA GLN A 569 28.55 -11.47 6.18
C GLN A 569 29.20 -12.62 6.98
N LYS A 570 28.40 -13.57 7.47
CA LYS A 570 28.92 -14.77 8.13
C LYS A 570 29.90 -15.51 7.20
N ARG A 571 31.07 -15.91 7.71
CA ARG A 571 32.22 -16.46 6.95
C ARG A 571 31.90 -17.59 5.96
N GLU A 572 30.85 -18.38 6.19
CA GLU A 572 30.44 -19.44 5.25
C GLU A 572 29.83 -18.92 3.93
N ALA A 573 29.26 -17.71 3.92
CA ALA A 573 28.67 -17.10 2.72
C ALA A 573 29.70 -16.31 1.87
N ALA A 574 30.75 -15.76 2.50
CA ALA A 574 31.81 -15.02 1.82
C ALA A 574 32.62 -15.91 0.85
N ALA A 575 32.86 -17.18 1.23
CA ALA A 575 33.52 -18.16 0.37
C ALA A 575 32.70 -18.53 -0.90
N LEU A 576 31.38 -18.38 -0.85
CA LEU A 576 30.48 -18.65 -1.98
C LEU A 576 30.39 -17.44 -2.94
N ALA A 577 30.46 -16.21 -2.40
CA ALA A 577 30.45 -14.97 -3.18
C ALA A 577 31.77 -14.73 -3.92
N ASP A 578 32.92 -14.97 -3.26
CA ASP A 578 34.25 -14.84 -3.87
C ASP A 578 34.46 -15.89 -5.00
N ARG A 579 33.83 -17.07 -4.89
CA ARG A 579 33.78 -18.06 -5.99
C ARG A 579 32.98 -17.58 -7.20
N LYS A 580 31.86 -16.86 -7.00
CA LYS A 580 31.04 -16.33 -8.11
C LYS A 580 31.69 -15.16 -8.84
N LEU A 581 32.38 -14.28 -8.13
CA LEU A 581 33.16 -13.18 -8.72
C LEU A 581 34.35 -13.70 -9.53
N ARG A 582 35.05 -14.73 -9.04
CA ARG A 582 36.18 -15.35 -9.77
C ARG A 582 35.74 -16.24 -10.93
N SER A 583 34.51 -16.76 -10.94
CA SER A 583 33.98 -17.52 -12.07
C SER A 583 33.47 -16.66 -13.23
N GLY A 584 33.21 -15.37 -13.00
CA GLY A 584 32.76 -14.42 -14.03
C GLY A 584 33.86 -13.90 -14.97
N SER A 585 35.14 -14.13 -14.64
CA SER A 585 36.29 -13.64 -15.41
C SER A 585 36.98 -14.69 -16.29
N ARG A 586 36.36 -15.86 -16.50
CA ARG A 586 36.86 -16.91 -17.42
C ARG A 586 35.72 -17.50 -18.24
N GLY A 587 35.37 -16.84 -19.34
CA GLY A 587 34.44 -17.39 -20.32
C GLY A 587 34.24 -16.44 -21.50
N GLY A 588 35.15 -16.49 -22.47
CA GLY A 588 35.03 -15.70 -23.70
C GLY A 588 36.25 -15.69 -24.60
N GLY A 589 36.96 -16.81 -24.74
CA GLY A 589 37.98 -17.01 -25.78
C GLY A 589 37.52 -18.12 -26.70
N LEU A 590 36.74 -17.78 -27.73
CA LEU A 590 36.45 -18.68 -28.85
C LEU A 590 37.64 -18.60 -29.81
N ASP A 591 38.47 -19.63 -29.77
CA ASP A 591 39.54 -19.87 -30.72
C ASP A 591 38.92 -20.48 -31.98
N CYS A 592 38.87 -19.71 -33.07
CA CYS A 592 38.54 -20.19 -34.40
C CYS A 592 39.83 -20.50 -35.15
N THR A 593 40.09 -21.78 -35.43
CA THR A 593 41.03 -22.18 -36.50
C THR A 593 40.27 -22.95 -37.59
N PRO A 594 40.57 -22.69 -38.88
CA PRO A 594 39.81 -23.23 -39.99
C PRO A 594 40.40 -24.53 -40.57
N GLU A 595 39.49 -25.35 -41.10
CA GLU A 595 39.58 -26.27 -42.25
C GLU A 595 40.75 -27.28 -42.37
N GLY A 596 40.36 -28.54 -42.60
CA GLY A 596 41.22 -29.64 -43.05
C GLY A 596 40.60 -31.00 -42.80
#